data_AF-A0A8X6QUS3-F1
#
_entry.id   AF-A0A8X6QUS3-F1
#
_cell.length_a   1.000
_cell.length_b   1.000
_cell.length_c   1.000
_cell.angle_alpha   90.00
_cell.angle_beta   90.00
_cell.angle_gamma   90.00
#
_symmetry.space_group_name_H-M   'P 1'
#
loop_
_entity.id
_entity.type
_entity.pdbx_description
1 polymer ?
#
loop_
_entity_poly.entity_id
_entity_poly.type
_entity_poly.pdbx_seq_one_letter_code
_entity_poly.pdbx_strand_id
1 'polypeptide(L)'
;MKIALGLFFEPEVIDIEKRYKKPLHLLPENKWQNVLARKLPKSEYPEQLRLEIIAAIRPISFEVFKFWMDHRVLLPNPFYVYCKLDGTVDRMRTAKFLICSESLYLETRFVVACQYLPSEDTDEFWQELPPSFQTYIFQKYKSERLFATPHEKNV
;
A
#
# COMPACT_ATOMS: atom_id res chain seq x y z
N MET A 1 4.42 -18.71 -0.96
CA MET A 1 4.11 -17.28 -0.73
C MET A 1 3.59 -16.95 0.67
N LYS A 2 2.61 -17.68 1.25
CA LYS A 2 2.06 -17.37 2.60
C LYS A 2 3.12 -17.18 3.69
N ILE A 3 4.13 -18.07 3.75
CA ILE A 3 5.23 -17.98 4.73
C ILE A 3 6.05 -16.70 4.51
N ALA A 4 6.39 -16.37 3.26
CA ALA A 4 7.14 -15.14 2.94
C ALA A 4 6.37 -13.87 3.33
N LEU A 5 5.05 -13.83 3.07
CA LEU A 5 4.18 -12.73 3.50
C LEU A 5 4.14 -12.60 5.03
N GLY A 6 3.94 -13.72 5.73
CA GLY A 6 3.93 -13.73 7.20
C GLY A 6 5.24 -13.19 7.76
N LEU A 7 6.38 -13.67 7.24
CA LEU A 7 7.69 -13.22 7.66
C LEU A 7 7.97 -11.75 7.35
N PHE A 8 7.54 -11.24 6.20
CA PHE A 8 7.75 -9.83 5.83
C PHE A 8 7.08 -8.87 6.83
N PHE A 9 5.89 -9.23 7.34
CA PHE A 9 5.15 -8.42 8.32
C PHE A 9 5.52 -8.72 9.78
N GLU A 10 6.50 -9.58 10.05
CA GLU A 10 6.99 -9.81 11.41
C GLU A 10 7.64 -8.53 11.98
N PRO A 11 7.36 -8.16 13.25
CA PRO A 11 7.94 -6.95 13.86
C PRO A 11 9.46 -6.89 13.77
N GLU A 12 10.16 -8.02 13.97
CA GLU A 12 11.63 -8.09 13.87
C GLU A 12 12.14 -7.77 12.45
N VAL A 13 11.37 -8.12 11.42
CA VAL A 13 11.70 -7.88 10.02
C VAL A 13 11.43 -6.42 9.65
N ILE A 14 10.31 -5.86 10.13
CA ILE A 14 10.00 -4.44 10.02
C ILE A 14 11.04 -3.57 10.74
N ASP A 15 11.52 -3.99 11.91
CA ASP A 15 12.52 -3.26 12.68
C ASP A 15 13.90 -3.21 12.00
N ILE A 16 14.19 -4.16 11.10
CA ILE A 16 15.39 -4.08 10.24
C ILE A 16 15.26 -2.88 9.29
N GLU A 17 14.12 -2.71 8.63
CA GLU A 17 13.90 -1.58 7.72
C GLU A 17 14.06 -0.24 8.45
N LYS A 18 13.51 -0.15 9.68
CA LYS A 18 13.66 1.03 10.54
C LYS A 18 15.12 1.27 10.93
N ARG A 19 15.82 0.23 11.38
CA ARG A 19 17.23 0.31 11.83
C ARG A 19 18.14 0.83 10.73
N TYR A 20 17.97 0.33 9.50
CA TYR A 20 18.80 0.71 8.37
C TYR A 20 18.24 1.89 7.57
N LYS A 21 17.04 2.38 7.93
CA LYS A 21 16.31 3.42 7.21
C LYS A 21 16.18 3.13 5.71
N LYS A 22 16.02 1.85 5.36
CA LYS A 22 15.98 1.34 3.99
C LYS A 22 15.03 0.15 3.92
N PRO A 23 14.22 0.03 2.86
CA PRO A 23 13.37 -1.14 2.67
C PRO A 23 14.22 -2.39 2.41
N LEU A 24 13.70 -3.56 2.79
CA LEU A 24 14.42 -4.86 2.74
C LEU A 24 14.90 -5.22 1.35
N HIS A 25 14.16 -4.89 0.30
CA HIS A 25 14.57 -5.17 -1.07
C HIS A 25 15.85 -4.42 -1.48
N LEU A 26 16.23 -3.35 -0.78
CA LEU A 26 17.49 -2.62 -0.97
C LEU A 26 18.59 -3.04 0.01
N LEU A 27 18.29 -3.93 0.96
CA LEU A 27 19.26 -4.38 1.95
C LEU A 27 19.98 -5.65 1.48
N PRO A 28 21.31 -5.72 1.69
CA PRO A 28 22.03 -6.96 1.43
C PRO A 28 21.61 -8.03 2.45
N GLU A 29 21.62 -9.28 2.00
CA GLU A 29 21.08 -10.42 2.76
C GLU A 29 21.77 -10.62 4.12
N ASN A 30 23.07 -10.34 4.18
CA ASN A 30 23.85 -10.41 5.41
C ASN A 30 23.32 -9.52 6.55
N LYS A 31 22.53 -8.47 6.27
CA LYS A 31 21.97 -7.57 7.29
C LYS A 31 20.82 -8.17 8.08
N TRP A 32 20.22 -9.24 7.58
CA TRP A 32 19.05 -9.86 8.19
C TRP A 32 19.11 -11.40 8.17
N GLN A 33 20.23 -11.97 7.74
CA GLN A 33 20.51 -13.40 7.80
C GLN A 33 20.30 -14.01 9.20
N ASN A 34 20.62 -13.27 10.27
CA ASN A 34 20.38 -13.73 11.64
C ASN A 34 18.88 -13.80 12.01
N VAL A 35 18.06 -12.91 11.44
CA VAL A 35 16.60 -12.95 11.60
C VAL A 35 16.05 -14.13 10.81
N LEU A 36 16.50 -14.29 9.56
CA LEU A 36 16.15 -15.43 8.71
C LEU A 36 16.54 -16.78 9.33
N ALA A 37 17.73 -16.90 9.91
CA ALA A 37 18.17 -18.15 10.53
C ALA A 37 17.32 -18.55 11.74
N ARG A 38 16.81 -17.58 12.49
CA ARG A 38 15.90 -17.82 13.62
C ARG A 38 14.47 -18.12 13.18
N LYS A 39 13.98 -17.42 12.16
CA LYS A 39 12.59 -17.56 11.68
C LYS A 39 12.40 -18.71 10.69
N LEU A 40 13.48 -19.17 10.06
CA LEU A 40 13.53 -20.30 9.13
C LEU A 40 14.64 -21.27 9.53
N PRO A 41 14.51 -21.96 10.69
CA PRO A 41 15.55 -22.86 11.18
C PRO A 41 15.77 -24.03 10.22
N LYS A 42 17.04 -24.47 10.07
CA LYS A 42 17.41 -25.58 9.17
C LYS A 42 16.73 -26.91 9.54
N SER A 43 16.34 -27.08 10.80
CA SER A 43 15.65 -28.27 11.30
C SER A 43 14.21 -28.40 10.79
N GLU A 44 13.57 -27.29 10.44
CA GLU A 44 12.16 -27.27 10.00
C GLU A 44 12.02 -27.01 8.50
N TYR A 45 12.98 -26.31 7.90
CA TYR A 45 12.91 -25.88 6.50
C TYR A 45 14.15 -26.35 5.72
N PRO A 46 13.96 -27.15 4.65
CA PRO A 46 15.04 -27.50 3.73
C PRO A 46 15.69 -26.26 3.11
N GLU A 47 16.97 -26.36 2.78
CA GLU A 47 17.76 -25.24 2.24
C GLU A 47 17.11 -24.59 1.01
N GLN A 48 16.65 -25.41 0.07
CA GLN A 48 15.98 -24.93 -1.15
C GLN A 48 14.73 -24.10 -0.83
N LEU A 49 13.89 -24.59 0.09
CA LEU A 49 12.67 -23.88 0.49
C LEU A 49 12.99 -22.55 1.17
N ARG A 50 14.05 -22.50 1.98
CA ARG A 50 14.49 -21.25 2.61
C ARG A 50 14.94 -20.23 1.57
N LEU A 51 15.72 -20.64 0.58
CA LEU A 51 16.18 -19.76 -0.51
C LEU A 51 14.99 -19.20 -1.29
N GLU A 52 13.99 -20.03 -1.58
CA GLU A 52 12.75 -19.60 -2.25
C GLU A 52 11.95 -18.59 -1.41
N ILE A 53 11.82 -18.82 -0.10
CA ILE A 53 11.14 -17.90 0.80
C ILE A 53 11.87 -16.54 0.85
N ILE A 54 13.20 -16.55 0.98
CA ILE A 54 14.02 -15.33 1.00
C ILE A 54 13.90 -14.58 -0.33
N ALA A 55 13.96 -15.30 -1.44
CA ALA A 55 13.80 -14.73 -2.78
C ALA A 55 12.42 -14.08 -2.96
N ALA A 56 11.37 -14.63 -2.35
CA ALA A 56 10.01 -14.08 -2.40
C ALA A 56 9.81 -12.82 -1.54
N ILE A 57 10.59 -12.62 -0.47
CA ILE A 57 10.46 -11.44 0.41
C ILE A 57 10.85 -10.15 -0.30
N ARG A 58 11.88 -10.17 -1.18
CA ARG A 58 12.34 -8.96 -1.87
C ARG A 58 11.25 -8.35 -2.79
N PRO A 59 10.59 -9.11 -3.68
CA PRO A 59 9.45 -8.58 -4.45
C PRO A 59 8.33 -8.01 -3.59
N ILE A 60 8.00 -8.65 -2.46
CA ILE A 60 6.97 -8.14 -1.52
C ILE A 60 7.40 -6.78 -0.96
N SER A 61 8.63 -6.67 -0.43
CA SER A 61 9.17 -5.40 0.09
C SER A 61 9.17 -4.32 -0.99
N PHE A 62 9.50 -4.66 -2.24
CA PHE A 62 9.46 -3.72 -3.34
C PHE A 62 8.04 -3.24 -3.66
N GLU A 63 7.05 -4.13 -3.77
CA GLU A 63 5.67 -3.72 -4.05
C GLU A 63 5.08 -2.87 -2.93
N VAL A 64 5.33 -3.23 -1.66
CA VAL A 64 4.88 -2.43 -0.51
C VAL A 64 5.55 -1.06 -0.50
N PHE A 65 6.86 -1.00 -0.74
CA PHE A 65 7.58 0.27 -0.83
C PHE A 65 7.10 1.13 -2.00
N LYS A 66 6.84 0.53 -3.15
CA LYS A 66 6.30 1.21 -4.33
C LYS A 66 4.93 1.82 -4.01
N PHE A 67 4.03 1.03 -3.42
CA PHE A 67 2.73 1.52 -2.99
C PHE A 67 2.89 2.68 -2.00
N TRP A 68 3.81 2.59 -1.03
CA TRP A 68 4.10 3.71 -0.13
C TRP A 68 4.57 4.97 -0.87
N MET A 69 5.50 4.82 -1.81
CA MET A 69 6.04 5.95 -2.59
C MET A 69 4.95 6.66 -3.40
N ASP A 70 4.05 5.90 -4.02
CA ASP A 70 2.94 6.43 -4.81
C ASP A 70 1.96 7.25 -3.96
N HIS A 71 1.91 7.02 -2.64
CA HIS A 71 0.97 7.67 -1.72
C HIS A 71 1.62 8.49 -0.61
N ARG A 72 2.95 8.71 -0.66
CA ARG A 72 3.71 9.34 0.43
C ARG A 72 3.24 10.73 0.83
N VAL A 73 2.55 11.44 -0.09
CA VAL A 73 2.01 12.79 0.13
C VAL A 73 0.63 12.74 0.77
N LEU A 74 -0.10 11.63 0.59
CA LEU A 74 -1.48 11.45 1.03
C LEU A 74 -1.57 10.67 2.34
N LEU A 75 -0.74 9.64 2.50
CA LEU A 75 -0.84 8.68 3.60
C LEU A 75 0.29 8.87 4.63
N PRO A 76 -0.03 8.82 5.92
CA PRO A 76 0.97 8.89 6.99
C PRO A 76 1.83 7.61 7.01
N ASN A 77 3.13 7.75 7.28
CA ASN A 77 4.02 6.61 7.48
C ASN A 77 4.17 6.31 8.99
N PRO A 78 4.00 5.05 9.46
CA PRO A 78 3.62 3.85 8.71
C PRO A 78 2.11 3.68 8.57
N PHE A 79 1.67 3.02 7.49
CA PHE A 79 0.30 2.56 7.30
C PHE A 79 0.27 1.06 6.99
N TYR A 80 -0.83 0.41 7.35
CA TYR A 80 -1.03 -1.00 7.08
C TYR A 80 -1.44 -1.23 5.63
N VAL A 81 -0.86 -2.27 5.02
CA VAL A 81 -1.23 -2.75 3.68
C VAL A 81 -1.66 -4.19 3.76
N TYR A 82 -2.63 -4.54 2.92
CA TYR A 82 -2.98 -5.94 2.69
C TYR A 82 -2.29 -6.41 1.42
N CYS A 83 -1.70 -7.61 1.47
CA CYS A 83 -1.13 -8.25 0.29
C CYS A 83 -1.94 -9.46 -0.14
N LYS A 84 -2.00 -9.69 -1.45
CA LYS A 84 -2.53 -10.90 -2.07
C LYS A 84 -1.55 -12.06 -1.90
N LEU A 85 -2.02 -13.28 -2.17
CA LEU A 85 -1.20 -14.50 -2.12
C LEU A 85 -0.10 -14.58 -3.17
N ASP A 86 -0.06 -13.67 -4.14
CA ASP A 86 1.02 -13.52 -5.12
C ASP A 86 2.11 -12.54 -4.65
N GLY A 87 1.98 -11.96 -3.45
CA GLY A 87 2.92 -11.00 -2.89
C GLY A 87 2.66 -9.55 -3.27
N THR A 88 1.68 -9.27 -4.13
CA THR A 88 1.31 -7.91 -4.53
C THR A 88 0.40 -7.24 -3.51
N VAL A 89 0.39 -5.90 -3.46
CA VAL A 89 -0.56 -5.17 -2.60
C VAL A 89 -1.98 -5.35 -3.15
N ASP A 90 -2.89 -5.78 -2.28
CA ASP A 90 -4.32 -5.76 -2.53
C ASP A 90 -4.83 -4.31 -2.36
N ARG A 91 -4.75 -3.54 -3.45
CA ARG A 91 -5.05 -2.11 -3.45
C ARG A 91 -6.48 -1.82 -3.03
N MET A 92 -7.45 -2.60 -3.52
CA MET A 92 -8.86 -2.41 -3.16
C MET A 92 -9.09 -2.71 -1.68
N ARG A 93 -8.58 -3.83 -1.16
CA ARG A 93 -8.72 -4.17 0.26
C ARG A 93 -7.99 -3.18 1.17
N THR A 94 -6.80 -2.74 0.76
CA THR A 94 -6.03 -1.72 1.46
C THR A 94 -6.77 -0.38 1.46
N ALA A 95 -7.34 0.05 0.34
CA ALA A 95 -8.15 1.25 0.26
C ALA A 95 -9.36 1.17 1.18
N LYS A 96 -10.12 0.07 1.15
CA LYS A 96 -11.26 -0.16 2.07
C LYS A 96 -10.87 -0.04 3.54
N PHE A 97 -9.70 -0.56 3.91
CA PHE A 97 -9.19 -0.39 5.27
C PHE A 97 -8.82 1.07 5.59
N LEU A 98 -8.15 1.76 4.67
CA LEU A 98 -7.70 3.13 4.86
C LEU A 98 -8.89 4.11 4.99
N ILE A 99 -9.93 3.97 4.17
CA ILE A 99 -11.07 4.90 4.21
C ILE A 99 -11.88 4.78 5.51
N CYS A 100 -11.83 3.63 6.19
CA CYS A 100 -12.45 3.46 7.50
C CYS A 100 -11.59 3.97 8.66
N SER A 101 -10.35 4.42 8.40
CA SER A 101 -9.42 4.83 9.45
C SER A 101 -9.71 6.24 9.93
N GLU A 102 -10.18 6.38 11.18
CA GLU A 102 -10.48 7.68 11.79
C GLU A 102 -9.27 8.63 11.88
N SER A 103 -8.05 8.09 11.81
CA SER A 103 -6.80 8.85 11.82
C SER A 103 -6.50 9.61 10.53
N LEU A 104 -7.19 9.31 9.43
CA LEU A 104 -7.02 10.02 8.16
C LEU A 104 -8.01 11.18 8.04
N TYR A 105 -7.61 12.29 7.43
CA TYR A 105 -8.53 13.36 7.08
C TYR A 105 -9.56 12.88 6.05
N LEU A 106 -10.78 13.43 6.11
CA LEU A 106 -11.87 13.06 5.21
C LEU A 106 -11.47 13.26 3.74
N GLU A 107 -10.74 14.32 3.45
CA GLU A 107 -10.16 14.65 2.15
C GLU A 107 -9.22 13.55 1.65
N THR A 108 -8.34 13.03 2.53
CA THR A 108 -7.43 11.93 2.19
C THR A 108 -8.22 10.65 1.90
N ARG A 109 -9.23 10.34 2.73
CA ARG A 109 -10.08 9.16 2.54
C ARG A 109 -10.81 9.24 1.20
N PHE A 110 -11.38 10.39 0.86
CA PHE A 110 -12.03 10.62 -0.42
C PHE A 110 -11.07 10.39 -1.60
N VAL A 111 -9.87 10.96 -1.57
CA VAL A 111 -8.88 10.78 -2.65
C VAL A 111 -8.50 9.30 -2.82
N VAL A 112 -8.32 8.57 -1.72
CA VAL A 112 -8.04 7.12 -1.75
C VAL A 112 -9.22 6.34 -2.32
N ALA A 113 -10.45 6.70 -1.92
CA ALA A 113 -11.67 6.07 -2.42
C ALA A 113 -11.78 6.24 -3.94
N CYS A 114 -11.61 7.46 -4.45
CA CYS A 114 -11.63 7.77 -5.89
C CYS A 114 -10.55 7.02 -6.71
N GLN A 115 -9.41 6.68 -6.11
CA GLN A 115 -8.33 5.99 -6.82
C GLN A 115 -8.54 4.49 -6.95
N TYR A 116 -9.23 3.86 -5.99
CA TYR A 116 -9.21 2.39 -5.84
C TYR A 116 -10.57 1.73 -5.71
N LEU A 117 -11.62 2.49 -5.41
CA LEU A 117 -12.97 1.97 -5.20
C LEU A 117 -13.87 2.32 -6.39
N PRO A 118 -14.93 1.54 -6.64
CA PRO A 118 -15.99 1.90 -7.58
C PRO A 118 -16.62 3.25 -7.20
N SER A 119 -17.14 3.98 -8.20
CA SER A 119 -17.75 5.31 -7.98
C SER A 119 -18.89 5.30 -6.97
N GLU A 120 -19.66 4.22 -6.93
CA GLU A 120 -20.78 4.01 -6.00
C GLU A 120 -20.32 4.08 -4.53
N ASP A 121 -19.09 3.63 -4.24
CA ASP A 121 -18.48 3.67 -2.90
C ASP A 121 -17.89 5.06 -2.56
N THR A 122 -17.95 6.03 -3.48
CA THR A 122 -17.33 7.37 -3.32
C THR A 122 -18.34 8.51 -3.19
N ASP A 123 -19.59 8.29 -3.57
CA ASP A 123 -20.64 9.31 -3.54
C ASP A 123 -20.95 9.78 -2.11
N GLU A 124 -20.95 8.85 -1.15
CA GLU A 124 -21.15 9.17 0.27
C GLU A 124 -20.05 10.10 0.80
N PHE A 125 -18.79 9.78 0.50
CA PHE A 125 -17.66 10.65 0.86
C PHE A 125 -17.78 12.03 0.23
N TRP A 126 -18.22 12.13 -1.03
CA TRP A 126 -18.37 13.43 -1.70
C TRP A 126 -19.34 14.35 -0.97
N GLN A 127 -20.50 13.84 -0.54
CA GLN A 127 -21.51 14.62 0.16
C GLN A 127 -21.05 15.12 1.54
N GLU A 128 -20.15 14.38 2.19
CA GLU A 128 -19.61 14.74 3.51
C GLU A 128 -18.46 15.75 3.44
N LEU A 129 -17.86 15.98 2.26
CA LEU A 129 -16.73 16.91 2.13
C LEU A 129 -17.14 18.37 2.37
N PRO A 130 -16.26 19.18 2.95
CA PRO A 130 -16.46 20.62 3.03
C PRO A 130 -16.67 21.25 1.63
N PRO A 131 -17.60 22.21 1.47
CA PRO A 131 -17.87 22.84 0.17
C PRO A 131 -16.64 23.48 -0.48
N SER A 132 -15.72 24.00 0.35
CA SER A 132 -14.43 24.54 -0.10
C SER A 132 -13.55 23.48 -0.77
N PHE A 133 -13.55 22.26 -0.22
CA PHE A 133 -12.79 21.15 -0.77
C PHE A 133 -13.45 20.56 -2.02
N GLN A 134 -14.79 20.41 -2.04
CA GLN A 134 -15.52 20.06 -3.25
C GLN A 134 -15.22 21.02 -4.40
N THR A 135 -15.22 22.33 -4.12
CA THR A 135 -14.87 23.38 -5.09
C THR A 135 -13.44 23.23 -5.59
N TYR A 136 -12.47 22.97 -4.69
CA TYR A 136 -11.07 22.73 -5.06
C TYR A 136 -10.93 21.52 -5.99
N ILE A 137 -11.54 20.38 -5.64
CA ILE A 137 -11.54 19.18 -6.48
C ILE A 137 -12.16 19.47 -7.84
N PHE A 138 -13.35 20.06 -7.88
CA PHE A 138 -14.02 20.40 -9.13
C PHE A 138 -13.17 21.30 -10.03
N GLN A 139 -12.53 22.34 -9.47
CA GLN A 139 -11.64 23.23 -10.21
C GLN A 139 -10.40 22.50 -10.73
N LYS A 140 -9.76 21.67 -9.90
CA LYS A 140 -8.58 20.89 -10.26
C LYS A 140 -8.88 19.97 -11.44
N TYR A 141 -9.93 19.15 -11.36
CA TYR A 141 -10.26 18.19 -12.43
C TYR A 141 -10.89 18.83 -13.67
N LYS A 142 -11.54 20.00 -13.53
CA LYS A 142 -11.95 20.83 -14.68
C LYS A 142 -10.75 21.39 -15.43
N SER A 143 -9.69 21.80 -14.72
CA SER A 143 -8.46 22.31 -15.33
C SER A 143 -7.62 21.22 -16.01
N GLU A 144 -7.72 19.96 -15.54
CA GLU A 144 -7.02 18.78 -16.08
C GLU A 144 -7.81 18.07 -17.21
N ARG A 145 -8.95 18.60 -17.67
CA ARG A 145 -9.83 18.03 -18.73
C ARG A 145 -10.24 16.56 -18.50
N LEU A 146 -10.39 16.11 -17.26
CA LEU A 146 -10.79 14.72 -16.96
C LEU A 146 -12.30 14.51 -16.81
N PHE A 147 -13.09 15.59 -16.80
CA PHE A 147 -14.55 15.53 -16.94
C PHE A 147 -14.99 16.37 -18.14
N ALA A 148 -14.80 15.84 -19.35
CA ALA A 148 -15.77 16.12 -20.40
C ALA A 148 -17.03 15.33 -20.01
N THR A 149 -18.08 16.02 -19.58
CA THR A 149 -19.39 15.41 -19.43
C THR A 149 -19.78 14.79 -20.77
N PRO A 150 -20.43 13.60 -20.80
CA PRO A 150 -20.90 13.00 -22.05
C PRO A 150 -21.93 13.85 -22.84
N HIS A 151 -22.30 15.03 -22.34
CA HIS A 151 -23.33 15.89 -22.93
C HIS A 151 -22.81 17.09 -23.74
N GLU A 152 -21.51 17.28 -23.90
CA GLU A 152 -20.97 18.37 -24.75
C GLU A 152 -20.36 17.86 -26.07
N LYS A 153 -20.91 16.78 -26.63
CA LYS A 153 -20.54 16.27 -27.97
C LYS A 153 -21.61 16.38 -29.04
N ASN A 154 -22.72 17.07 -28.78
CA ASN A 154 -23.74 17.36 -29.78
C ASN A 154 -24.30 18.78 -29.61
N VAL A 155 -23.55 19.78 -30.07
CA VAL A 155 -24.08 21.01 -30.69
C VAL A 155 -23.15 21.38 -31.85
#